data_AF-A0A7G6XZ65-F1
#
_entry.id   AF-A0A7G6XZ65-F1
#
_cell.length_a   1.000
_cell.length_b   1.000
_cell.length_c   1.000
_cell.angle_alpha   90.00
_cell.angle_beta   90.00
_cell.angle_gamma   90.00
#
_symmetry.space_group_name_H-M   'P 1'
#
loop_
_entity.id
_entity.type
_entity.pdbx_description
1 polymer ?
#
loop_
_entity_poly.entity_id
_entity_poly.type
_entity_poly.pdbx_seq_one_letter_code
_entity_poly.pdbx_strand_id
1 'polypeptide(L)'
;MTFKNFTARFALMAACGLTTATAANAQFWQCAPYAREISGIQIHGNANTWWGQAAGRYARGETPKVGAVLSFQPTRRMRIGHVAMVSRIVSDREVLLTHANWSRRGGIERDVRAIDVSAAGDWSMVKVWYAPQGGLGTSSYPTNGFIYSDHAPLLAPGEAPVIAQGRDDETRLANLAIAAAAAVPMKGAITVGQ
;
A
#
# COMPACT_ATOMS: atom_id res chain seq x y z
N MET A 1 30.26 -57.95 19.67
CA MET A 1 29.57 -57.57 18.42
C MET A 1 28.88 -56.23 18.64
N THR A 2 29.10 -55.32 17.70
CA THR A 2 28.91 -53.87 17.79
C THR A 2 27.45 -53.48 17.48
N PHE A 3 26.68 -53.07 18.48
CA PHE A 3 25.30 -52.58 18.33
C PHE A 3 25.17 -51.07 18.64
N LYS A 4 26.16 -50.27 18.24
CA LYS A 4 26.19 -48.82 18.54
C LYS A 4 26.15 -47.92 17.31
N ASN A 5 25.79 -48.40 16.12
CA ASN A 5 25.91 -47.58 14.89
C ASN A 5 24.61 -47.41 14.08
N PHE A 6 23.46 -47.91 14.54
CA PHE A 6 22.22 -47.82 13.75
C PHE A 6 21.25 -46.70 14.15
N THR A 7 21.39 -46.10 15.32
CA THR A 7 20.43 -45.08 15.80
C THR A 7 20.74 -43.66 15.32
N ALA A 8 21.95 -43.41 14.82
CA ALA A 8 22.40 -42.05 14.48
C ALA A 8 22.00 -41.57 13.07
N ARG A 9 21.55 -42.47 12.18
CA ARG A 9 21.16 -42.09 10.81
C ARG A 9 19.68 -41.80 10.62
N PHE A 10 18.82 -42.19 11.56
CA PHE A 10 17.39 -41.89 11.48
C PHE A 10 17.00 -40.53 12.09
N ALA A 11 17.86 -39.95 12.95
CA ALA A 11 17.60 -38.65 13.56
C ALA A 11 17.85 -37.45 12.62
N LEU A 12 18.63 -37.62 11.55
CA LEU A 12 18.96 -36.52 10.63
C LEU A 12 17.93 -36.35 9.49
N MET A 13 17.09 -37.35 9.21
CA MET A 13 16.03 -37.26 8.19
C MET A 13 14.67 -36.77 8.72
N ALA A 14 14.51 -36.63 10.04
CA ALA A 14 13.26 -36.14 10.62
C ALA A 14 13.20 -34.60 10.78
N ALA A 15 14.31 -33.88 10.52
CA ALA A 15 14.43 -32.44 10.77
C ALA A 15 14.44 -31.56 9.51
N CYS A 16 14.22 -32.13 8.32
CA CYS A 16 14.37 -31.40 7.04
C CYS A 16 13.05 -31.06 6.33
N GLY A 17 11.90 -31.32 6.95
CA GLY A 17 10.62 -31.19 6.26
C GLY A 17 9.62 -30.38 7.06
N LEU A 18 9.80 -29.06 7.19
CA LEU A 18 8.68 -28.12 7.40
C LEU A 18 9.07 -26.64 7.21
N THR A 19 9.79 -26.32 6.14
CA THR A 19 9.83 -24.94 5.63
C THR A 19 9.06 -24.90 4.32
N THR A 20 7.73 -25.03 4.39
CA THR A 20 6.89 -24.56 3.29
C THR A 20 7.07 -23.05 3.23
N ALA A 21 8.05 -22.58 2.44
CA ALA A 21 8.14 -21.18 2.06
C ALA A 21 6.81 -20.86 1.38
N THR A 22 5.89 -20.23 2.11
CA THR A 22 4.66 -19.72 1.53
C THR A 22 5.10 -18.70 0.51
N ALA A 23 4.94 -19.04 -0.78
CA ALA A 23 5.16 -18.07 -1.85
C ALA A 23 4.30 -16.85 -1.51
N ALA A 24 4.94 -15.70 -1.31
CA ALA A 24 4.24 -14.45 -1.12
C ALA A 24 3.44 -14.18 -2.39
N ASN A 25 2.15 -14.51 -2.37
CA ASN A 25 1.25 -14.20 -3.47
C ASN A 25 1.10 -12.68 -3.52
N ALA A 26 1.88 -12.05 -4.41
CA ALA A 26 1.77 -10.62 -4.67
C ALA A 26 0.35 -10.34 -5.19
N GLN A 27 -0.48 -9.72 -4.34
CA GLN A 27 -1.81 -9.29 -4.73
C GLN A 27 -1.70 -8.31 -5.90
N PHE A 28 -2.39 -8.61 -7.00
CA PHE A 28 -2.36 -7.82 -8.21
C PHE A 28 -3.50 -6.79 -8.19
N TRP A 29 -3.18 -5.56 -7.80
CA TRP A 29 -4.17 -4.49 -7.68
C TRP A 29 -4.27 -3.65 -8.95
N GLN A 30 -5.50 -3.45 -9.42
CA GLN A 30 -5.81 -2.43 -10.42
C GLN A 30 -6.14 -1.10 -9.71
N CYS A 31 -5.94 0.03 -10.39
CA CYS A 31 -6.15 1.34 -9.80
C CYS A 31 -7.60 1.57 -9.32
N ALA A 32 -8.59 1.28 -10.16
CA ALA A 32 -10.01 1.49 -9.86
C ALA A 32 -10.51 0.70 -8.64
N PRO A 33 -10.38 -0.65 -8.56
CA PRO A 33 -10.85 -1.38 -7.39
C PRO A 33 -10.07 -1.01 -6.12
N TYR A 34 -8.77 -0.73 -6.21
CA TYR A 34 -8.00 -0.31 -5.06
C TYR A 34 -8.42 1.08 -4.56
N ALA A 35 -8.60 2.05 -5.48
CA ALA A 35 -9.08 3.39 -5.12
C ALA A 35 -10.46 3.35 -4.45
N ARG A 36 -11.38 2.49 -4.92
CA ARG A 36 -12.67 2.26 -4.26
C ARG A 36 -12.49 1.78 -2.82
N GLU A 37 -11.65 0.77 -2.62
CA GLU A 37 -11.38 0.18 -1.31
C GLU A 37 -10.88 1.21 -0.28
N ILE A 38 -10.03 2.14 -0.71
CA ILE A 38 -9.38 3.07 0.23
C ILE A 38 -10.11 4.41 0.40
N SER A 39 -10.93 4.81 -0.59
CA SER A 39 -11.62 6.11 -0.58
C SER A 39 -13.10 6.03 -0.17
N GLY A 40 -13.72 4.85 -0.23
CA GLY A 40 -15.15 4.68 -0.03
C GLY A 40 -16.02 5.13 -1.21
N ILE A 41 -15.43 5.53 -2.34
CA ILE A 41 -16.18 5.86 -3.56
C ILE A 41 -16.64 4.57 -4.26
N GLN A 42 -17.95 4.34 -4.27
CA GLN A 42 -18.60 3.14 -4.82
C GLN A 42 -18.89 3.26 -6.32
N ILE A 43 -17.85 3.61 -7.09
CA ILE A 43 -17.87 3.62 -8.55
C ILE A 43 -17.19 2.35 -9.08
N HIS A 44 -17.74 1.79 -10.16
CA HIS A 44 -17.28 0.54 -10.77
C HIS A 44 -16.95 0.73 -12.25
N GLY A 45 -16.12 -0.15 -12.78
CA GLY A 45 -15.66 -0.12 -14.17
C GLY A 45 -14.37 0.67 -14.38
N ASN A 46 -14.08 0.96 -15.65
CA ASN A 46 -12.82 1.57 -16.07
C ASN A 46 -12.64 2.99 -15.53
N ALA A 47 -11.41 3.37 -15.19
CA ALA A 47 -11.08 4.64 -14.55
C ALA A 47 -11.53 5.88 -15.38
N ASN A 48 -11.44 5.82 -16.71
CA ASN A 48 -11.91 6.90 -17.61
C ASN A 48 -13.41 7.18 -17.52
N THR A 49 -14.22 6.25 -17.01
CA THR A 49 -15.67 6.45 -16.85
C THR A 49 -16.02 7.08 -15.50
N TRP A 50 -15.11 7.09 -14.53
CA TRP A 50 -15.41 7.49 -13.15
C TRP A 50 -15.86 8.94 -13.05
N TRP A 51 -15.23 9.85 -13.80
CA TRP A 51 -15.59 11.26 -13.78
C TRP A 51 -17.04 11.52 -14.23
N GLY A 52 -17.48 10.80 -15.26
CA GLY A 52 -18.86 10.87 -15.76
C GLY A 52 -19.84 10.20 -14.79
N GLN A 53 -19.50 9.01 -14.28
CA GLN A 53 -20.34 8.30 -13.31
C GLN A 53 -20.50 9.05 -11.98
N ALA A 54 -19.50 9.84 -11.58
CA ALA A 54 -19.57 10.65 -10.38
C ALA A 54 -20.57 11.80 -10.49
N ALA A 55 -20.90 12.27 -11.70
CA ALA A 55 -21.84 13.36 -11.88
C ALA A 55 -23.21 13.02 -11.26
N GLY A 56 -23.70 13.90 -10.37
CA GLY A 56 -24.96 13.72 -9.66
C GLY A 56 -24.95 12.66 -8.55
N ARG A 57 -23.82 11.97 -8.32
CA ARG A 57 -23.66 10.95 -7.27
C ARG A 57 -22.61 11.32 -6.23
N TYR A 58 -21.56 12.03 -6.67
CA TYR A 58 -20.48 12.54 -5.83
C TYR A 58 -20.20 13.98 -6.23
N ALA A 59 -19.84 14.82 -5.26
CA ALA A 59 -19.32 16.14 -5.57
C ALA A 59 -18.00 16.02 -6.34
N ARG A 60 -17.76 16.97 -7.24
CA ARG A 60 -16.56 17.04 -8.09
C ARG A 60 -16.01 18.45 -8.10
N GLY A 61 -14.69 18.60 -8.29
CA GLY A 61 -14.06 19.91 -8.44
C GLY A 61 -12.55 19.82 -8.57
N GLU A 62 -11.86 20.95 -8.38
CA GLU A 62 -10.41 21.09 -8.65
C GLU A 62 -9.58 21.23 -7.37
N THR A 63 -10.21 21.38 -6.22
CA THR A 63 -9.51 21.54 -4.94
C THR A 63 -9.13 20.19 -4.35
N PRO A 64 -7.85 19.90 -4.11
CA PRO A 64 -7.46 18.64 -3.47
C PRO A 64 -8.04 18.55 -2.05
N LYS A 65 -8.53 17.36 -1.70
CA LYS A 65 -8.95 17.02 -0.33
C LYS A 65 -8.41 15.64 0.02
N VAL A 66 -7.99 15.44 1.27
CA VAL A 66 -7.60 14.11 1.76
C VAL A 66 -8.78 13.15 1.60
N GLY A 67 -8.53 11.97 1.03
CA GLY A 67 -9.53 10.97 0.68
C GLY A 67 -10.22 11.18 -0.67
N ALA A 68 -10.08 12.35 -1.30
CA ALA A 68 -10.60 12.56 -2.65
C ALA A 68 -9.82 11.73 -3.68
N VAL A 69 -10.50 11.31 -4.74
CA VAL A 69 -9.88 10.55 -5.84
C VAL A 69 -9.63 11.47 -7.03
N LEU A 70 -8.36 11.67 -7.36
CA LEU A 70 -7.93 12.35 -8.58
C LEU A 70 -8.25 11.45 -9.78
N SER A 71 -9.03 11.98 -10.74
CA SER A 71 -9.42 11.28 -11.96
C SER A 71 -8.55 11.72 -13.14
N PHE A 72 -7.81 10.80 -13.74
CA PHE A 72 -6.97 11.05 -14.89
C PHE A 72 -7.74 10.82 -16.19
N GLN A 73 -7.55 11.70 -17.17
CA GLN A 73 -8.10 11.53 -18.50
C GLN A 73 -7.38 10.40 -19.25
N PRO A 74 -8.07 9.70 -20.17
CA PRO A 74 -7.42 8.71 -21.01
C PRO A 74 -6.43 9.38 -21.97
N THR A 75 -5.26 8.79 -22.14
CA THR A 75 -4.26 9.21 -23.13
C THR A 75 -3.88 8.04 -24.04
N ARG A 76 -3.09 8.30 -25.09
CA ARG A 76 -2.60 7.23 -25.99
C ARG A 76 -1.86 6.12 -25.25
N ARG A 77 -1.13 6.46 -24.17
CA ARG A 77 -0.34 5.52 -23.35
C ARG A 77 -1.12 5.00 -22.12
N MET A 78 -2.27 5.59 -21.81
CA MET A 78 -3.11 5.27 -20.66
C MET A 78 -4.59 5.30 -21.07
N ARG A 79 -4.99 4.37 -21.95
CA ARG A 79 -6.27 4.42 -22.68
C ARG A 79 -7.52 4.28 -21.80
N ILE A 80 -7.38 3.56 -20.68
CA ILE A 80 -8.47 3.34 -19.72
C ILE A 80 -8.50 4.41 -18.62
N GLY A 81 -7.68 5.46 -18.73
CA GLY A 81 -7.52 6.48 -17.68
C GLY A 81 -6.80 5.91 -16.45
N HIS A 82 -6.83 6.66 -15.36
CA HIS A 82 -6.31 6.25 -14.06
C HIS A 82 -7.06 6.97 -12.94
N VAL A 83 -7.01 6.41 -11.73
CA VAL A 83 -7.55 7.05 -10.52
C VAL A 83 -6.57 6.84 -9.37
N ALA A 84 -6.45 7.85 -8.51
CA ALA A 84 -5.55 7.82 -7.36
C ALA A 84 -6.15 8.60 -6.20
N MET A 85 -6.12 8.05 -4.99
CA MET A 85 -6.63 8.74 -3.81
C MET A 85 -5.56 9.70 -3.27
N VAL A 86 -5.95 10.90 -2.88
CA VAL A 86 -5.11 11.84 -2.14
C VAL A 86 -4.97 11.37 -0.69
N SER A 87 -3.77 10.97 -0.27
CA SER A 87 -3.49 10.59 1.11
C SER A 87 -3.07 11.78 1.98
N ARG A 88 -2.46 12.81 1.37
CA ARG A 88 -2.02 14.03 2.06
C ARG A 88 -1.95 15.22 1.10
N ILE A 89 -2.22 16.41 1.62
CA ILE A 89 -1.94 17.67 0.92
C ILE A 89 -0.63 18.23 1.47
N VAL A 90 0.32 18.50 0.58
CA VAL A 90 1.64 19.04 0.94
C VAL A 90 1.68 20.56 0.71
N SER A 91 1.09 21.01 -0.39
CA SER A 91 0.92 22.43 -0.72
C SER A 91 -0.23 22.59 -1.72
N ASP A 92 -0.52 23.82 -2.14
CA ASP A 92 -1.53 24.12 -3.18
C ASP A 92 -1.25 23.40 -4.51
N ARG A 93 0.01 23.02 -4.75
CA ARG A 93 0.50 22.43 -6.01
C ARG A 93 1.08 21.03 -5.83
N GLU A 94 1.05 20.47 -4.62
CA GLU A 94 1.60 19.15 -4.34
C GLU A 94 0.72 18.35 -3.38
N VAL A 95 0.42 17.12 -3.77
CA VAL A 95 -0.27 16.12 -2.95
C VAL A 95 0.52 14.83 -2.93
N LEU A 96 0.27 14.02 -1.91
CA LEU A 96 0.66 12.62 -1.89
C LEU A 96 -0.52 11.76 -2.31
N LEU A 97 -0.24 10.77 -3.17
CA LEU A 97 -1.21 9.85 -3.71
C LEU A 97 -0.95 8.43 -3.18
N THR A 98 -2.05 7.72 -2.94
CA THR A 98 -2.06 6.27 -2.72
C THR A 98 -2.89 5.62 -3.82
N HIS A 99 -2.26 4.74 -4.60
CA HIS A 99 -2.85 4.12 -5.78
C HIS A 99 -2.15 2.81 -6.15
N ALA A 100 -2.69 2.10 -7.14
CA ALA A 100 -2.14 0.84 -7.61
C ALA A 100 -1.92 0.83 -9.13
N ASN A 101 -1.10 -0.09 -9.62
CA ASN A 101 -0.82 -0.33 -11.03
C ASN A 101 -0.25 0.87 -11.80
N TRP A 102 0.57 1.69 -11.14
CA TRP A 102 1.22 2.85 -11.77
C TRP A 102 2.66 2.55 -12.20
N SER A 103 3.62 2.53 -11.25
CA SER A 103 5.02 2.23 -11.58
C SER A 103 5.31 0.76 -11.86
N ARG A 104 4.59 -0.14 -11.19
CA ARG A 104 4.71 -1.60 -11.36
C ARG A 104 3.35 -2.21 -11.55
N ARG A 105 3.25 -3.15 -12.48
CA ARG A 105 2.01 -3.91 -12.72
C ARG A 105 1.50 -4.54 -11.42
N GLY A 106 0.26 -4.23 -11.05
CA GLY A 106 -0.39 -4.75 -9.85
C GLY A 106 0.14 -4.20 -8.52
N GLY A 107 1.20 -3.39 -8.52
CA GLY A 107 1.84 -2.88 -7.30
C GLY A 107 1.07 -1.71 -6.70
N ILE A 108 1.08 -1.62 -5.37
CA ILE A 108 0.56 -0.47 -4.63
C ILE A 108 1.71 0.50 -4.38
N GLU A 109 1.46 1.78 -4.64
CA GLU A 109 2.30 2.90 -4.25
C GLU A 109 1.53 3.75 -3.24
N ARG A 110 2.19 4.08 -2.13
CA ARG A 110 1.61 4.86 -1.02
C ARG A 110 2.40 6.14 -0.83
N ASP A 111 1.67 7.21 -0.54
CA ASP A 111 2.23 8.53 -0.25
C ASP A 111 3.22 9.03 -1.32
N VAL A 112 2.96 8.69 -2.59
CA VAL A 112 3.83 9.09 -3.69
C VAL A 112 3.44 10.44 -4.24
N ARG A 113 4.44 11.26 -4.58
CA ARG A 113 4.23 12.66 -4.95
C ARG A 113 3.46 12.80 -6.25
N ALA A 114 2.52 13.74 -6.28
CA ALA A 114 1.95 14.30 -7.49
C ALA A 114 1.97 15.83 -7.42
N ILE A 115 2.45 16.43 -8.50
CA ILE A 115 2.60 17.89 -8.61
C ILE A 115 1.70 18.39 -9.73
N ASP A 116 0.91 19.42 -9.42
CA ASP A 116 0.18 20.20 -10.41
C ASP A 116 1.14 21.06 -11.24
N VAL A 117 1.22 20.75 -12.53
CA VAL A 117 2.03 21.47 -13.52
C VAL A 117 1.18 22.24 -14.53
N SER A 118 -0.12 22.40 -14.25
CA SER A 118 -1.01 23.24 -15.05
C SER A 118 -0.57 24.71 -15.02
N ALA A 119 -0.83 25.45 -16.08
CA ALA A 119 -0.55 26.88 -16.11
C ALA A 119 -1.45 27.65 -15.13
N ALA A 120 -2.69 27.21 -14.94
CA ALA A 120 -3.70 27.89 -14.14
C ALA A 120 -3.65 27.53 -12.64
N GLY A 121 -3.03 26.42 -12.25
CA GLY A 121 -3.09 25.94 -10.87
C GLY A 121 -4.39 25.25 -10.51
N ASP A 122 -5.06 24.70 -11.50
CA ASP A 122 -6.38 24.08 -11.43
C ASP A 122 -6.31 22.54 -11.44
N TRP A 123 -5.11 21.97 -11.25
CA TRP A 123 -4.87 20.53 -11.30
C TRP A 123 -5.21 19.86 -12.64
N SER A 124 -5.46 20.61 -13.71
CA SER A 124 -5.79 20.07 -15.03
C SER A 124 -4.65 19.26 -15.66
N MET A 125 -3.42 19.41 -15.15
CA MET A 125 -2.22 18.71 -15.64
C MET A 125 -1.30 18.36 -14.48
N VAL A 126 -0.93 17.08 -14.33
CA VAL A 126 -0.09 16.63 -13.20
C VAL A 126 1.11 15.81 -13.64
N LYS A 127 2.20 15.87 -12.87
CA LYS A 127 3.30 14.90 -12.93
C LYS A 127 3.28 14.06 -11.66
N VAL A 128 3.42 12.75 -11.82
CA VAL A 128 3.36 11.79 -10.71
C VAL A 128 4.71 11.11 -10.57
N TRP A 129 5.09 10.79 -9.35
CA TRP A 129 6.19 9.89 -9.02
C TRP A 129 6.19 8.64 -9.90
N TYR A 130 7.38 8.13 -10.23
CA TYR A 130 7.56 6.90 -10.98
C TYR A 130 8.78 6.15 -10.46
N ALA A 131 8.55 5.00 -9.80
CA ALA A 131 9.58 4.27 -9.06
C ALA A 131 10.83 3.92 -9.90
N PRO A 132 10.74 3.49 -11.17
CA PRO A 132 11.93 3.22 -11.98
C PRO A 132 12.84 4.43 -12.22
N GLN A 133 12.32 5.66 -12.05
CA GLN A 133 13.11 6.90 -12.15
C GLN A 133 13.58 7.41 -10.77
N GLY A 134 13.10 6.83 -9.67
CA GLY A 134 13.40 7.31 -8.31
C GLY A 134 12.96 8.76 -8.06
N GLY A 135 11.95 9.24 -8.80
CA GLY A 135 11.58 10.64 -8.87
C GLY A 135 10.24 10.87 -9.54
N LEU A 136 9.90 12.14 -9.80
CA LEU A 136 8.78 12.48 -10.67
C LEU A 136 9.02 11.93 -12.07
N GLY A 137 8.01 11.28 -12.64
CA GLY A 137 8.07 10.84 -14.02
C GLY A 137 8.19 12.02 -14.99
N THR A 138 8.73 11.76 -16.18
CA THR A 138 8.88 12.78 -17.23
C THR A 138 7.56 13.22 -17.86
N SER A 139 6.55 12.34 -17.87
CA SER A 139 5.26 12.61 -18.52
C SER A 139 4.34 13.46 -17.66
N SER A 140 3.67 14.41 -18.29
CA SER A 140 2.53 15.15 -17.72
C SER A 140 1.22 14.49 -18.16
N TYR A 141 0.28 14.36 -17.24
CA TYR A 141 -0.99 13.69 -17.46
C TYR A 141 -2.16 14.65 -17.26
N PRO A 142 -3.07 14.75 -18.25
CA PRO A 142 -4.29 15.53 -18.07
C PRO A 142 -5.21 14.86 -17.05
N THR A 143 -5.85 15.68 -16.21
CA THR A 143 -6.83 15.20 -15.22
C THR A 143 -8.19 15.86 -15.45
N ASN A 144 -9.23 15.27 -14.87
CA ASN A 144 -10.55 15.88 -14.83
C ASN A 144 -10.76 16.71 -13.56
N GLY A 145 -9.94 16.49 -12.52
CA GLY A 145 -10.14 16.99 -11.16
C GLY A 145 -10.36 15.87 -10.14
N PHE A 146 -10.92 16.24 -9.00
CA PHE A 146 -11.12 15.40 -7.83
C PHE A 146 -12.59 15.00 -7.66
N ILE A 147 -12.80 13.72 -7.38
CA ILE A 147 -14.09 13.17 -6.94
C ILE A 147 -14.04 13.09 -5.42
N TYR A 148 -14.99 13.73 -4.76
CA TYR A 148 -15.03 13.79 -3.30
C TYR A 148 -15.85 12.63 -2.74
N SER A 149 -15.31 11.98 -1.71
CA SER A 149 -16.04 11.02 -0.90
C SER A 149 -16.78 11.77 0.21
N ASP A 150 -18.00 11.31 0.53
CA ASP A 150 -18.74 11.78 1.71
C ASP A 150 -18.28 11.06 2.99
N HIS A 151 -17.38 10.08 2.85
CA HIS A 151 -16.82 9.30 3.93
C HIS A 151 -15.36 9.72 4.19
N ALA A 152 -14.95 9.69 5.46
CA ALA A 152 -13.55 9.81 5.81
C ALA A 152 -12.76 8.69 5.11
N PRO A 153 -11.54 8.95 4.58
CA PRO A 153 -10.75 7.90 3.97
C PRO A 153 -10.55 6.73 4.94
N LEU A 154 -10.68 5.51 4.42
CA LEU A 154 -10.57 4.28 5.20
C LEU A 154 -9.11 4.00 5.62
N LEU A 155 -8.18 4.79 5.12
CA LEU A 155 -6.79 4.83 5.52
C LEU A 155 -6.46 6.17 6.16
N ALA A 156 -6.02 6.14 7.42
CA ALA A 156 -5.43 7.32 8.02
C ALA A 156 -4.11 7.69 7.29
N PRO A 157 -3.75 8.98 7.20
CA PRO A 157 -2.49 9.39 6.59
C PRO A 157 -1.29 8.71 7.28
N GLY A 158 -0.54 7.89 6.54
CA GLY A 158 0.60 7.13 7.06
C GLY A 158 0.25 5.77 7.67
N GLU A 159 -1.02 5.37 7.68
CA GLU A 159 -1.45 4.05 8.11
C GLU A 159 -1.54 3.12 6.89
N ALA A 160 -0.78 2.02 6.94
CA ALA A 160 -0.96 0.95 5.97
C ALA A 160 -2.38 0.40 6.13
N PRO A 161 -3.06 0.01 5.04
CA PRO A 161 -4.34 -0.64 5.20
C PRO A 161 -4.09 -1.89 6.00
N VAL A 162 -4.81 -2.00 7.12
CA VAL A 162 -5.14 -3.28 7.71
C VAL A 162 -6.06 -4.00 6.72
N ILE A 163 -5.54 -4.29 5.51
CA ILE A 163 -5.94 -5.48 4.80
C ILE A 163 -5.66 -6.56 5.82
N ALA A 164 -6.66 -7.30 6.27
CA ALA A 164 -6.46 -8.44 7.16
C ALA A 164 -5.34 -9.31 6.56
N GLN A 165 -4.12 -9.07 6.97
CA GLN A 165 -2.97 -9.88 6.63
C GLN A 165 -3.16 -11.04 7.59
N GLY A 166 -3.73 -12.12 7.07
CA GLY A 166 -3.69 -13.36 7.81
C GLY A 166 -2.22 -13.71 8.07
N ARG A 167 -1.89 -13.89 9.35
CA ARG A 167 -0.72 -14.64 9.88
C ARG A 167 0.56 -13.86 10.24
N ASP A 168 0.74 -12.62 9.81
CA ASP A 168 1.87 -11.77 10.22
C ASP A 168 1.71 -11.22 11.65
N ASP A 169 0.48 -11.00 12.12
CA ASP A 169 0.22 -10.58 13.51
C ASP A 169 0.61 -11.64 14.55
N GLU A 170 0.33 -12.93 14.32
CA GLU A 170 0.79 -14.01 15.21
C GLU A 170 2.32 -14.11 15.27
N THR A 171 2.97 -13.93 14.13
CA THR A 171 4.44 -14.01 14.03
C THR A 171 5.09 -12.82 14.73
N ARG A 172 4.49 -11.63 14.62
CA ARG A 172 4.96 -10.42 15.30
C ARG A 172 4.76 -10.52 16.81
N LEU A 173 3.60 -11.01 17.27
CA LEU A 173 3.33 -11.25 18.69
C LEU A 173 4.24 -12.33 19.28
N ALA A 174 4.50 -13.41 18.55
CA ALA A 174 5.44 -14.45 18.97
C ALA A 174 6.87 -13.92 19.09
N ASN A 175 7.33 -13.11 18.12
CA ASN A 175 8.67 -12.52 18.15
C ASN A 175 8.81 -11.46 19.27
N LEU A 176 7.75 -10.71 19.57
CA LEU A 176 7.71 -9.78 20.70
C LEU A 176 7.74 -10.52 22.05
N ALA A 177 7.03 -11.64 22.18
CA ALA A 177 7.05 -12.48 23.39
C ALA A 177 8.44 -13.10 23.63
N ILE A 178 9.12 -13.54 22.57
CA ILE A 178 10.49 -14.08 22.65
C ILE A 178 11.49 -12.98 23.02
N ALA A 179 11.36 -11.78 22.45
CA ALA A 179 12.21 -10.64 22.78
C ALA A 179 12.01 -10.15 24.22
N ALA A 180 10.77 -10.17 24.73
CA ALA A 180 10.47 -9.83 26.12
C ALA A 180 11.02 -10.87 27.10
N ALA A 181 10.97 -12.17 26.75
CA ALA A 181 11.57 -13.24 27.56
C ALA A 181 13.10 -13.16 27.62
N ALA A 182 13.76 -12.64 26.58
CA ALA A 182 15.20 -12.44 26.55
C ALA A 182 15.70 -11.21 27.34
N ALA A 183 14.80 -10.32 27.77
CA ALA A 183 15.15 -9.07 28.44
C ALA A 183 14.98 -9.10 29.98
N VAL A 184 14.64 -10.25 30.59
CA VAL A 184 14.53 -10.35 32.05
C VAL A 184 15.92 -10.49 32.67
N PRO A 185 16.38 -9.55 33.53
CA PRO A 185 17.66 -9.69 34.21
C PRO A 185 17.54 -10.74 35.32
N MET A 186 18.37 -11.78 35.29
CA MET A 186 18.50 -12.71 36.40
C MET A 186 19.16 -12.01 37.59
N LYS A 187 18.36 -11.58 38.57
CA LYS A 187 18.83 -11.12 39.88
C LYS A 187 18.70 -12.27 40.87
N GLY A 188 19.84 -12.79 41.34
CA GLY A 188 19.87 -13.76 42.43
C GLY A 188 21.22 -14.48 42.60
N ALA A 189 22.32 -13.75 42.80
CA ALA A 189 23.51 -14.33 43.40
C ALA A 189 23.29 -14.42 44.92
N ILE A 190 23.19 -15.64 45.43
CA ILE A 190 23.01 -15.95 46.86
C ILE A 190 24.35 -15.75 47.56
N THR A 191 24.42 -14.79 48.47
CA THR A 191 25.54 -14.65 49.41
C THR A 191 25.39 -15.72 50.50
N VAL A 192 26.31 -16.66 50.60
CA VAL A 192 26.42 -17.57 51.75
C VAL A 192 27.56 -17.04 52.62
N GLY A 193 27.21 -16.55 53.81
CA GLY A 193 28.16 -16.28 54.88
C GLY A 193 27.82 -17.15 56.08
N GLN A 194 28.79 -17.95 56.52
CA GLN A 194 29.27 -18.04 57.91
C GLN A 194 30.74 -18.42 57.87
#